data_AF-A0A382MNV0-F1
#
_entry.id   AF-A0A382MNV0-F1
#
_cell.length_a   1.000
_cell.length_b   1.000
_cell.length_c   1.000
_cell.angle_alpha   90.00
_cell.angle_beta   90.00
_cell.angle_gamma   90.00
#
_symmetry.space_group_name_H-M   'P 1'
#
loop_
_entity.id
_entity.type
_entity.pdbx_description
1 polymer ?
#
loop_
_entity_poly.entity_id
_entity_poly.type
_entity_poly.pdbx_seq_one_letter_code
_entity_poly.pdbx_strand_id
1 'polypeptide(L)'
;MVPAEINGRENGVKNDPVWDADYEPCPEAEGISEADRGSVLRFEDWAQTEIFADTRRLLHIYVPQDVTNNASIMFFNDGTYYLSRKGPVRATHVLDRLINNGEIRPTIAVFIDPGVPASPVRVKPIESYGDIEAQRSLEYDQLTADYGDFLFHEVLPFVESETGIKI
;
A
#
# COMPACT_ATOMS: atom_id res chain seq x y z
N MET A 1 2.48 -19.92 -17.05
CA MET A 1 1.20 -20.02 -16.34
C MET A 1 1.29 -21.19 -15.39
N VAL A 2 1.15 -20.93 -14.10
CA VAL A 2 1.08 -21.95 -13.05
C VAL A 2 -0.36 -22.45 -12.95
N PRO A 3 -0.61 -23.76 -12.73
CA PRO A 3 -1.96 -24.29 -12.53
C PRO A 3 -2.68 -23.60 -11.36
N ALA A 4 -4.02 -23.54 -11.43
CA ALA A 4 -4.83 -22.97 -10.36
C ALA A 4 -4.70 -23.75 -9.04
N GLU A 5 -4.54 -25.07 -9.11
CA GLU A 5 -4.46 -25.96 -7.95
C GLU A 5 -3.10 -26.65 -7.84
N ILE A 6 -2.50 -26.64 -6.64
CA ILE A 6 -1.30 -27.40 -6.29
C ILE A 6 -1.54 -28.12 -4.97
N ASN A 7 -1.42 -29.45 -4.96
CA ASN A 7 -1.58 -30.29 -3.77
C ASN A 7 -2.92 -30.10 -3.03
N GLY A 8 -4.04 -29.97 -3.75
CA GLY A 8 -5.37 -29.77 -3.14
C GLY A 8 -5.63 -28.34 -2.65
N ARG A 9 -4.78 -27.37 -3.00
CA ARG A 9 -4.94 -25.96 -2.62
C ARG A 9 -4.97 -25.09 -3.86
N GLU A 10 -5.88 -24.13 -3.86
CA GLU A 10 -6.08 -23.19 -4.95
C GLU A 10 -5.76 -21.75 -4.51
N ASN A 11 -5.19 -20.96 -5.42
CA ASN A 11 -4.98 -19.54 -5.20
C ASN A 11 -6.27 -18.76 -5.49
N GLY A 12 -6.63 -17.82 -4.61
CA GLY A 12 -7.82 -16.98 -4.77
C GLY A 12 -9.09 -17.54 -4.13
N VAL A 13 -9.01 -18.65 -3.39
CA VAL A 13 -10.13 -19.20 -2.61
C VAL A 13 -9.90 -18.99 -1.11
N LYS A 14 -10.99 -18.86 -0.34
CA LYS A 14 -10.93 -18.83 1.12
C LYS A 14 -10.59 -20.23 1.63
N ASN A 15 -9.33 -20.46 1.95
CA ASN A 15 -8.85 -21.76 2.43
C ASN A 15 -9.22 -22.05 3.91
N ASP A 16 -9.72 -21.04 4.64
CA ASP A 16 -10.22 -21.06 6.03
C ASP A 16 -9.48 -22.05 6.97
N PRO A 17 -8.13 -22.00 7.02
CA PRO A 17 -7.40 -23.00 7.79
C PRO A 17 -7.54 -22.71 9.29
N VAL A 18 -7.50 -23.77 10.11
CA VAL A 18 -7.65 -23.70 11.58
C VAL A 18 -6.64 -22.77 12.27
N TRP A 19 -5.53 -22.42 11.61
CA TRP A 19 -4.48 -21.54 12.13
C TRP A 19 -4.61 -20.08 11.69
N ASP A 20 -5.59 -19.72 10.87
CA ASP A 20 -5.86 -18.33 10.45
C ASP A 20 -6.64 -17.60 11.54
N ALA A 21 -5.92 -17.22 12.61
CA ALA A 21 -6.49 -16.48 13.73
C ALA A 21 -6.66 -15.00 13.38
N ASP A 22 -7.74 -14.40 13.87
CA ASP A 22 -7.98 -12.96 13.73
C ASP A 22 -6.84 -12.15 14.36
N TYR A 23 -6.37 -11.13 13.65
CA TYR A 23 -5.38 -10.20 14.16
C TYR A 23 -6.02 -9.21 15.13
N GLU A 24 -5.48 -9.16 16.36
CA GLU A 24 -5.85 -8.16 17.35
C GLU A 24 -4.87 -6.97 17.30
N PRO A 25 -5.35 -5.72 17.12
CA PRO A 25 -4.49 -4.55 17.05
C PRO A 25 -3.60 -4.38 18.28
N CYS A 26 -2.36 -3.95 18.06
CA CYS A 26 -1.42 -3.59 19.13
C CYS A 26 -1.92 -2.38 19.96
N PRO A 27 -1.42 -2.18 21.20
CA PRO A 27 -1.78 -1.04 22.03
C PRO A 27 -1.54 0.31 21.34
N GLU A 28 -0.58 0.41 20.43
CA GLU A 28 -0.25 1.61 19.66
C GLU A 28 -1.33 2.00 18.64
N ALA A 29 -2.22 1.07 18.29
CA ALA A 29 -3.33 1.29 17.38
C ALA A 29 -4.53 2.00 18.03
N GLU A 30 -4.39 2.43 19.29
CA GLU A 30 -5.42 3.01 20.13
C GLU A 30 -4.96 4.31 20.84
N GLY A 31 -5.92 5.11 21.28
CA GLY A 31 -5.72 6.13 22.31
C GLY A 31 -5.11 7.46 21.86
N ILE A 32 -5.08 7.76 20.56
CA ILE A 32 -4.62 9.07 20.07
C ILE A 32 -5.73 10.11 19.99
N SER A 33 -5.44 11.34 20.42
CA SER A 33 -6.38 12.46 20.29
C SER A 33 -6.51 12.90 18.83
N GLU A 34 -7.65 13.48 18.44
CA GLU A 34 -7.81 14.06 17.10
C GLU A 34 -6.79 15.16 16.81
N ALA A 35 -6.36 15.88 17.86
CA ALA A 35 -5.42 16.99 17.75
C ALA A 35 -4.00 16.55 17.42
N ASP A 36 -3.65 15.27 17.60
CA ASP A 36 -2.30 14.74 17.36
C ASP A 36 -2.21 13.85 16.10
N ARG A 37 -3.29 13.81 15.29
CA ARG A 37 -3.38 12.98 14.08
C ARG A 37 -2.80 13.66 12.85
N GLY A 38 -1.97 12.92 12.12
CA GLY A 38 -1.61 13.24 10.75
C GLY A 38 -2.81 13.20 9.80
N SER A 39 -2.66 13.91 8.68
CA SER A 39 -3.67 14.01 7.63
C SER A 39 -3.47 12.93 6.55
N VAL A 40 -4.51 12.65 5.77
CA VAL A 40 -4.47 11.68 4.66
C VAL A 40 -4.99 12.35 3.39
N LEU A 41 -4.14 12.42 2.37
CA LEU A 41 -4.51 12.81 1.01
C LEU A 41 -4.95 11.57 0.24
N ARG A 42 -6.01 11.66 -0.58
CA ARG A 42 -6.57 10.54 -1.36
C ARG A 42 -6.55 10.85 -2.85
N PHE A 43 -6.10 9.90 -3.64
CA PHE A 43 -6.04 9.95 -5.11
C PHE A 43 -6.71 8.70 -5.68
N GLU A 44 -7.94 8.84 -6.20
CA GLU A 44 -8.79 7.69 -6.59
C GLU A 44 -8.33 6.95 -7.85
N ASP A 45 -7.85 7.69 -8.86
CA ASP A 45 -7.49 7.17 -10.18
C ASP A 45 -6.10 7.68 -10.60
N TRP A 46 -5.09 7.52 -9.74
CA TRP A 46 -3.73 7.96 -10.09
C TRP A 46 -3.17 7.09 -11.22
N ALA A 47 -2.74 7.73 -12.31
CA ALA A 47 -2.31 7.08 -13.55
C ALA A 47 -1.03 7.70 -14.13
N GLN A 48 -0.26 8.47 -13.34
CA GLN A 48 0.97 9.13 -13.78
C GLN A 48 2.14 8.17 -13.72
N THR A 49 2.11 7.12 -14.55
CA THR A 49 3.13 6.07 -14.57
C THR A 49 3.49 5.66 -15.99
N GLU A 50 4.79 5.52 -16.27
CA GLU A 50 5.29 4.95 -17.51
C GLU A 50 5.67 3.47 -17.32
N ILE A 51 6.15 3.10 -16.13
CA ILE A 51 6.57 1.72 -15.81
C ILE A 51 5.37 0.77 -15.82
N PHE A 52 4.28 1.14 -15.18
CA PHE A 52 3.02 0.39 -15.20
C PHE A 52 1.96 1.15 -15.99
N ALA A 53 2.29 1.49 -17.24
CA ALA A 53 1.41 2.23 -18.15
C ALA A 53 0.03 1.57 -18.31
N ASP A 54 -0.96 2.39 -18.72
CA ASP A 54 -2.36 1.98 -18.92
C ASP A 54 -3.03 1.37 -17.67
N THR A 55 -2.55 1.76 -16.48
CA THR A 55 -3.18 1.43 -15.20
C THR A 55 -3.64 2.69 -14.47
N ARG A 56 -4.64 2.50 -13.61
CA ARG A 56 -5.08 3.50 -12.63
C ARG A 56 -5.11 2.84 -11.25
N ARG A 57 -4.70 3.54 -10.22
CA ARG A 57 -4.66 2.99 -8.86
C ARG A 57 -5.12 3.99 -7.82
N LEU A 58 -5.69 3.43 -6.76
CA LEU A 58 -6.01 4.16 -5.55
C LEU A 58 -4.73 4.33 -4.73
N LEU A 59 -4.44 5.58 -4.36
CA LEU A 59 -3.29 5.93 -3.56
C LEU A 59 -3.70 6.88 -2.43
N HIS A 60 -3.17 6.65 -1.23
CA HIS A 60 -3.27 7.60 -0.12
C HIS A 60 -1.89 8.00 0.37
N ILE A 61 -1.74 9.27 0.72
CA ILE A 61 -0.52 9.81 1.34
C ILE A 61 -0.89 10.25 2.75
N TYR A 62 -0.37 9.55 3.75
CA TYR A 62 -0.41 9.98 5.14
C TYR A 62 0.74 10.95 5.40
N VAL A 63 0.40 12.10 5.98
CA VAL A 63 1.34 13.17 6.34
C VAL A 63 1.23 13.40 7.85
N PRO A 64 2.29 13.14 8.64
CA PRO A 64 2.27 13.39 10.08
C PRO A 64 2.14 14.89 10.38
N GLN A 65 1.74 15.23 11.60
CA GLN A 65 1.70 16.64 12.01
C GLN A 65 3.10 17.25 12.10
N ASP A 66 3.19 18.57 11.86
CA ASP A 66 4.39 19.39 12.00
C ASP A 66 5.64 18.85 11.28
N VAL A 67 5.43 18.05 10.24
CA VAL A 67 6.50 17.48 9.44
C VAL A 67 7.16 18.55 8.56
N THR A 68 8.48 18.44 8.45
CA THR A 68 9.31 19.31 7.61
C THR A 68 10.21 18.45 6.72
N ASN A 69 11.09 19.08 5.96
CA ASN A 69 12.02 18.38 5.08
C ASN A 69 12.89 17.35 5.81
N ASN A 70 13.30 16.30 5.09
CA ASN A 70 14.00 15.10 5.56
C ASN A 70 13.11 14.14 6.37
N ALA A 71 11.83 14.04 5.98
CA ALA A 71 10.95 13.01 6.49
C ALA A 71 11.40 11.62 6.00
N SER A 72 11.22 10.58 6.80
CA SER A 72 11.35 9.20 6.28
C SER A 72 10.13 8.86 5.42
N ILE A 73 10.25 7.84 4.57
CA ILE A 73 9.12 7.31 3.80
C ILE A 73 8.88 5.84 4.09
N MET A 74 7.61 5.44 4.08
CA MET A 74 7.18 4.07 4.20
C MET A 74 6.10 3.77 3.14
N PHE A 75 6.23 2.64 2.44
CA PHE A 75 5.25 2.19 1.45
C PHE A 75 4.47 0.99 1.98
N PHE A 76 3.15 1.03 1.83
CA PHE A 76 2.23 -0.04 2.19
C PHE A 76 1.52 -0.55 0.93
N ASN A 77 1.93 -1.73 0.47
CA ASN A 77 1.25 -2.43 -0.63
C ASN A 77 -0.11 -2.95 -0.15
N ASP A 78 -1.09 -3.00 -1.06
CA ASP A 78 -2.51 -3.23 -0.72
C ASP A 78 -2.98 -2.25 0.37
N GLY A 79 -2.54 -1.00 0.22
CA GLY A 79 -2.51 -0.01 1.29
C GLY A 79 -3.88 0.30 1.90
N THR A 80 -4.96 0.22 1.13
CA THR A 80 -6.31 0.54 1.62
C THR A 80 -6.71 -0.30 2.84
N TYR A 81 -6.25 -1.55 2.93
CA TYR A 81 -6.55 -2.44 4.06
C TYR A 81 -5.89 -1.99 5.39
N TYR A 82 -4.78 -1.27 5.31
CA TYR A 82 -4.01 -0.81 6.47
C TYR A 82 -4.45 0.57 6.98
N LEU A 83 -5.02 1.39 6.09
CA LEU A 83 -5.19 2.83 6.27
C LEU A 83 -6.15 3.21 7.41
N SER A 84 -7.30 2.54 7.50
CA SER A 84 -8.41 2.96 8.36
C SER A 84 -8.04 2.94 9.84
N ARG A 85 -8.27 4.07 10.52
CA ARG A 85 -8.10 4.22 11.98
C ARG A 85 -9.04 3.34 12.82
N LYS A 86 -10.06 2.76 12.19
CA LYS A 86 -10.99 1.78 12.79
C LYS A 86 -10.91 0.40 12.12
N GLY A 87 -9.92 0.21 11.25
CA GLY A 87 -9.69 -1.03 10.53
C GLY A 87 -9.01 -2.10 11.39
N PRO A 88 -8.66 -3.25 10.78
CA PRO A 88 -7.98 -4.32 11.48
C PRO A 88 -6.52 -3.98 11.85
N VAL A 89 -5.81 -3.20 11.02
CA VAL A 89 -4.39 -2.88 11.26
C VAL A 89 -4.17 -1.47 11.82
N ARG A 90 -4.92 -0.47 11.31
CA ARG A 90 -4.88 0.92 11.78
C ARG A 90 -3.48 1.56 11.74
N ALA A 91 -2.76 1.33 10.64
CA ALA A 91 -1.38 1.78 10.49
C ALA A 91 -1.20 3.29 10.71
N THR A 92 -2.18 4.11 10.30
CA THR A 92 -2.15 5.56 10.53
C THR A 92 -2.17 5.94 12.02
N HIS A 93 -2.87 5.19 12.88
CA HIS A 93 -2.81 5.40 14.34
C HIS A 93 -1.44 5.03 14.90
N VAL A 94 -0.90 3.88 14.49
CA VAL A 94 0.39 3.41 14.96
C VAL A 94 1.49 4.41 14.57
N LEU A 95 1.48 4.89 13.33
CA LEU A 95 2.42 5.90 12.86
C LEU A 95 2.34 7.18 13.68
N ASP A 96 1.14 7.73 13.90
CA ASP A 96 1.02 8.93 14.72
C ASP A 96 1.59 8.72 16.12
N ARG A 97 1.29 7.58 16.76
CA ARG A 97 1.76 7.28 18.11
C ARG A 97 3.28 7.15 18.20
N LEU A 98 3.88 6.38 17.29
CA LEU A 98 5.33 6.18 17.29
C LEU A 98 6.08 7.48 16.97
N ILE A 99 5.55 8.32 16.08
CA ILE A 99 6.12 9.63 15.75
C ILE A 99 6.01 10.58 16.94
N ASN A 100 4.84 10.68 17.56
CA ASN A 100 4.60 11.58 18.69
C ASN A 100 5.41 11.20 19.93
N ASN A 101 5.67 9.91 20.12
CA ASN A 101 6.56 9.41 21.17
C ASN A 101 8.04 9.55 20.83
N GLY A 102 8.38 9.93 19.59
CA GLY A 102 9.77 10.01 19.12
C GLY A 102 10.45 8.65 18.93
N GLU A 103 9.68 7.57 18.84
CA GLU A 103 10.19 6.19 18.65
C GLU A 103 10.64 5.96 17.20
N ILE A 104 10.01 6.65 16.24
CA ILE A 104 10.47 6.78 14.87
C ILE A 104 10.56 8.25 14.47
N ARG A 105 11.39 8.56 13.48
CA ARG A 105 11.44 9.90 12.88
C ARG A 105 10.10 10.23 12.20
N PRO A 106 9.77 11.51 11.99
CA PRO A 106 8.63 11.89 11.14
C PRO A 106 8.67 11.11 9.82
N THR A 107 7.60 10.36 9.56
CA THR A 107 7.53 9.40 8.45
C THR A 107 6.26 9.65 7.64
N ILE A 108 6.41 10.01 6.37
CA ILE A 108 5.33 10.02 5.40
C ILE A 108 5.05 8.57 4.98
N ALA A 109 3.79 8.19 4.93
CA ALA A 109 3.41 6.83 4.51
C ALA A 109 2.54 6.88 3.26
N VAL A 110 2.86 6.03 2.29
CA VAL A 110 2.12 5.88 1.04
C VAL A 110 1.40 4.55 1.08
N PHE A 111 0.07 4.59 1.06
CA PHE A 111 -0.79 3.42 0.99
C PHE A 111 -1.20 3.25 -0.47
N ILE A 112 -0.66 2.22 -1.13
CA ILE A 112 -0.80 2.03 -2.57
C ILE A 112 -1.50 0.70 -2.85
N ASP A 113 -2.60 0.79 -3.58
CA ASP A 113 -3.26 -0.38 -4.14
C ASP A 113 -2.67 -0.70 -5.53
N PRO A 114 -2.70 -1.97 -5.96
CA PRO A 114 -2.18 -2.34 -7.27
C PRO A 114 -2.96 -1.63 -8.39
N GLY A 115 -2.31 -1.50 -9.55
CA GLY A 115 -2.96 -0.99 -10.76
C GLY A 115 -4.21 -1.77 -11.14
N VAL A 116 -5.27 -1.03 -11.51
CA VAL A 116 -6.40 -1.56 -12.27
C VAL A 116 -6.10 -1.33 -13.75
N PRO A 117 -5.92 -2.40 -14.55
CA PRO A 117 -5.53 -2.27 -15.94
C PRO A 117 -6.71 -1.78 -16.80
N ALA A 118 -6.45 -0.88 -17.75
CA ALA A 118 -7.45 -0.35 -18.68
C ALA A 118 -7.83 -1.35 -19.80
N SER A 119 -7.08 -2.44 -19.94
CA SER A 119 -7.28 -3.50 -20.93
C SER A 119 -6.85 -4.86 -20.36
N PRO A 120 -7.29 -5.98 -20.93
CA PRO A 120 -6.91 -7.31 -20.44
C PRO A 120 -5.39 -7.49 -20.33
N VAL A 121 -4.94 -8.12 -19.25
CA VAL A 121 -3.51 -8.30 -18.99
C VAL A 121 -2.96 -9.37 -19.92
N ARG A 122 -1.83 -9.07 -20.58
CA ARG A 122 -1.24 -9.94 -21.61
C ARG A 122 -0.76 -11.29 -21.07
N VAL A 123 -0.26 -11.30 -19.84
CA VAL A 123 0.30 -12.49 -19.20
C VAL A 123 -0.38 -12.69 -17.86
N LYS A 124 -1.09 -13.81 -17.73
CA LYS A 124 -1.65 -14.26 -16.45
C LYS A 124 -0.69 -15.25 -15.80
N PRO A 125 -0.04 -14.90 -14.69
CA PRO A 125 0.96 -15.76 -14.06
C PRO A 125 0.34 -17.05 -13.53
N ILE A 126 -0.89 -16.97 -13.01
CA ILE A 126 -1.69 -18.08 -12.47
C ILE A 126 -3.00 -18.19 -13.27
N GLU A 127 -3.41 -19.42 -13.58
CA GLU A 127 -4.58 -19.70 -14.42
C GLU A 127 -5.90 -19.14 -13.84
N SER A 128 -6.07 -19.19 -12.51
CA SER A 128 -7.28 -18.68 -11.83
C SER A 128 -7.37 -17.16 -11.78
N TYR A 129 -6.33 -16.42 -12.18
CA TYR A 129 -6.31 -14.97 -12.02
C TYR A 129 -7.16 -14.25 -13.07
N GLY A 130 -7.98 -13.32 -12.59
CA GLY A 130 -8.56 -12.25 -13.40
C GLY A 130 -7.50 -11.22 -13.78
N ASP A 131 -7.92 -10.14 -14.46
CA ASP A 131 -6.99 -9.09 -14.90
C ASP A 131 -6.45 -8.28 -13.71
N ILE A 132 -7.25 -8.06 -12.67
CA ILE A 132 -6.83 -7.32 -11.48
C ILE A 132 -5.81 -8.13 -10.67
N GLU A 133 -6.07 -9.42 -10.43
CA GLU A 133 -5.15 -10.29 -9.70
C GLU A 133 -3.85 -10.51 -10.47
N ALA A 134 -3.94 -10.63 -11.80
CA ALA A 134 -2.77 -10.69 -12.67
C ALA A 134 -1.95 -9.40 -12.57
N GLN A 135 -2.58 -8.22 -12.69
CA GLN A 135 -1.88 -6.94 -12.57
C GLN A 135 -1.20 -6.76 -11.21
N ARG A 136 -1.89 -7.09 -10.11
CA ARG A 136 -1.30 -7.09 -8.76
C ARG A 136 -0.05 -7.99 -8.69
N SER A 137 -0.11 -9.18 -9.28
CA SER A 137 1.02 -10.12 -9.29
C SER A 137 2.17 -9.65 -10.18
N LEU A 138 1.86 -8.98 -11.30
CA LEU A 138 2.89 -8.32 -12.13
C LEU A 138 3.62 -7.23 -11.35
N GLU A 139 2.89 -6.43 -10.56
CA GLU A 139 3.47 -5.35 -9.77
C GLU A 139 4.20 -5.86 -8.52
N TYR A 140 3.65 -6.80 -7.75
CA TYR A 140 4.17 -7.13 -6.41
C TYR A 140 4.96 -8.43 -6.32
N ASP A 141 4.70 -9.40 -7.21
CA ASP A 141 5.29 -10.75 -7.09
C ASP A 141 6.42 -10.98 -8.12
N GLN A 142 6.57 -10.10 -9.11
CA GLN A 142 7.64 -10.22 -10.08
C GLN A 142 8.98 -9.86 -9.46
N LEU A 143 9.96 -10.73 -9.70
CA LEU A 143 11.35 -10.53 -9.27
C LEU A 143 12.12 -9.69 -10.30
N THR A 144 11.58 -8.52 -10.64
CA THR A 144 12.21 -7.50 -11.48
C THR A 144 12.47 -6.22 -10.67
N ALA A 145 13.18 -5.26 -11.25
CA ALA A 145 13.38 -3.96 -10.61
C ALA A 145 12.14 -3.05 -10.72
N ASP A 146 11.19 -3.38 -11.60
CA ASP A 146 10.14 -2.47 -12.05
C ASP A 146 9.33 -1.86 -10.91
N TYR A 147 8.95 -2.65 -9.89
CA TYR A 147 8.21 -2.11 -8.75
C TYR A 147 9.04 -1.16 -7.89
N GLY A 148 10.33 -1.47 -7.70
CA GLY A 148 11.24 -0.57 -7.01
C GLY A 148 11.42 0.74 -7.78
N ASP A 149 11.70 0.64 -9.08
CA ASP A 149 11.87 1.80 -9.96
C ASP A 149 10.59 2.65 -10.01
N PHE A 150 9.42 2.01 -10.03
CA PHE A 150 8.11 2.66 -9.94
C PHE A 150 7.94 3.48 -8.65
N LEU A 151 8.25 2.87 -7.49
CA LEU A 151 8.17 3.57 -6.21
C LEU A 151 9.16 4.75 -6.13
N PHE A 152 10.40 4.54 -6.57
CA PHE A 152 11.48 5.52 -6.41
C PHE A 152 11.47 6.65 -7.45
N HIS A 153 11.12 6.34 -8.70
CA HIS A 153 11.21 7.29 -9.81
C HIS A 153 9.89 7.93 -10.20
N GLU A 154 8.75 7.35 -9.80
CA GLU A 154 7.43 7.90 -10.12
C GLU A 154 6.64 8.30 -8.87
N VAL A 155 6.44 7.36 -7.93
CA VAL A 155 5.61 7.63 -6.75
C VAL A 155 6.29 8.60 -5.77
N LEU A 156 7.58 8.42 -5.47
CA LEU A 156 8.30 9.29 -4.55
C LEU A 156 8.32 10.76 -5.02
N PRO A 157 8.70 11.10 -6.26
CA PRO A 157 8.60 12.48 -6.75
C PRO A 157 7.18 13.06 -6.73
N PHE A 158 6.17 12.23 -7.03
CA PHE A 158 4.77 12.64 -6.92
C PHE A 158 4.41 13.01 -5.47
N VAL A 159 4.80 12.19 -4.49
CA VAL A 159 4.58 12.46 -3.06
C VAL A 159 5.25 13.77 -2.62
N GLU A 160 6.51 14.00 -3.02
CA GLU A 160 7.19 15.26 -2.71
C GLU A 160 6.49 16.48 -3.33
N SER A 161 5.95 16.33 -4.54
CA SER A 161 5.21 17.38 -5.23
C SER A 161 3.90 17.72 -4.51
N GLU A 162 3.11 16.72 -4.15
CA GLU A 162 1.79 16.91 -3.51
C GLU A 162 1.91 17.42 -2.08
N THR A 163 2.95 17.00 -1.35
CA THR A 163 3.14 17.40 0.04
C THR A 163 4.01 18.65 0.21
N GLY A 164 4.83 18.98 -0.79
CA GLY A 164 5.86 20.02 -0.68
C GLY A 164 7.03 19.65 0.25
N ILE A 165 7.09 18.40 0.72
CA ILE A 165 8.10 17.92 1.65
C ILE A 165 9.15 17.13 0.90
N LYS A 166 10.42 17.48 1.10
CA LYS A 166 11.54 16.68 0.61
C LYS A 166 11.82 15.51 1.55
N ILE A 167 11.95 14.32 0.99
CA ILE A 167 12.11 13.04 1.70
C ILE A 167 13.57 12.60 1.64
#